data_AF-A0AAV2MX91-F1
#
_entry.id   AF-A0AAV2MX91-F1
#
_cell.length_a   1.000
_cell.length_b   1.000
_cell.length_c   1.000
_cell.angle_alpha   90.00
_cell.angle_beta   90.00
_cell.angle_gamma   90.00
#
_symmetry.space_group_name_H-M   'P 1'
#
loop_
_entity.id
_entity.type
_entity.pdbx_description
1 polymer ?
#
loop_
_entity_poly.entity_id
_entity_poly.type
_entity_poly.pdbx_seq_one_letter_code
_entity_poly.pdbx_strand_id
1 'polypeptide(L)' 'MSVGKQRLVEELHAPARRNFPRRRVIVRGYDLWQADVVEMRPYARNNKGHNYILTVIDVLSKYAWAVPLKSKS' A
#
# COMPACT_ATOMS: atom_id res chain seq x y z
N MET A 1 -37.63 -9.39 3.99
CA MET A 1 -36.57 -8.37 4.18
C MET A 1 -36.66 -7.37 3.05
N SER A 2 -36.35 -6.09 3.26
CA SER A 2 -36.33 -5.12 2.15
C SER A 2 -35.21 -5.50 1.16
N VAL A 3 -35.45 -5.31 -0.13
CA VAL A 3 -34.48 -5.63 -1.20
C VAL A 3 -33.10 -5.00 -0.94
N GLY A 4 -33.07 -3.78 -0.39
CA GLY A 4 -31.82 -3.10 -0.03
C GLY A 4 -31.03 -3.79 1.09
N LYS A 5 -31.72 -4.41 2.06
CA LYS A 5 -31.07 -5.13 3.17
C LYS A 5 -30.44 -6.43 2.68
N GLN A 6 -31.08 -7.08 1.70
CA GLN A 6 -30.60 -8.33 1.10
C GLN A 6 -29.34 -8.10 0.26
N ARG A 7 -29.32 -7.02 -0.54
CA ARG A 7 -28.17 -6.61 -1.35
C ARG A 7 -26.95 -6.23 -0.50
N LEU A 8 -27.16 -5.54 0.63
CA LEU A 8 -26.09 -5.19 1.57
C LEU A 8 -25.43 -6.43 2.19
N VAL A 9 -26.24 -7.43 2.56
CA VAL A 9 -25.74 -8.70 3.10
C VAL A 9 -24.91 -9.45 2.06
N GLU A 10 -25.37 -9.48 0.80
CA GLU A 10 -24.61 -10.08 -0.30
C GLU A 10 -23.26 -9.40 -0.53
N GLU A 11 -23.19 -8.06 -0.50
CA GLU A 11 -21.93 -7.32 -0.65
C GLU A 11 -20.98 -7.55 0.54
N LEU A 12 -21.48 -7.54 1.77
CA LEU A 12 -20.67 -7.72 2.98
C LEU A 12 -20.04 -9.12 3.08
N HIS A 13 -20.77 -10.13 2.64
CA HIS A 13 -20.33 -11.53 2.69
C HIS A 13 -19.74 -12.03 1.37
N ALA A 14 -19.64 -11.16 0.36
CA ALA A 14 -18.97 -11.51 -0.89
C ALA A 14 -17.48 -11.81 -0.63
N PRO A 15 -16.91 -12.84 -1.28
CA PRO A 15 -15.48 -13.12 -1.16
C PRO A 15 -14.66 -11.94 -1.68
N ALA A 16 -13.51 -11.69 -1.05
CA ALA A 16 -12.62 -10.60 -1.45
C ALA A 16 -12.18 -10.77 -2.92
N ARG A 17 -12.42 -9.73 -3.74
CA ARG A 17 -12.01 -9.72 -5.15
C ARG A 17 -10.49 -9.71 -5.26
N ARG A 18 -9.91 -10.84 -5.68
CA ARG A 18 -8.47 -10.98 -5.91
C ARG A 18 -7.98 -10.27 -7.17
N ASN A 19 -8.78 -10.31 -8.23
CA ASN A 19 -8.45 -9.73 -9.52
C ASN A 19 -9.36 -8.52 -9.77
N PHE A 20 -8.75 -7.36 -9.94
CA PHE A 20 -9.42 -6.11 -10.25
C PHE A 20 -8.54 -5.29 -11.21
N PRO A 21 -9.12 -4.38 -12.00
CA PRO A 21 -8.34 -3.49 -12.86
C PRO A 21 -7.32 -2.71 -12.04
N ARG A 22 -6.03 -2.88 -12.37
CA ARG A 22 -4.92 -2.16 -11.77
C ARG A 22 -4.14 -1.45 -12.86
N ARG A 23 -3.52 -0.31 -12.51
CA ARG A 23 -2.59 0.37 -13.42
C ARG A 23 -1.42 -0.56 -13.72
N ARG A 24 -1.12 -0.78 -15.01
CA ARG A 24 0.04 -1.58 -15.41
C ARG A 24 1.32 -0.83 -15.07
N VAL A 25 2.28 -1.52 -14.46
CA VAL A 25 3.64 -1.02 -14.30
C VAL A 25 4.45 -1.51 -15.49
N ILE A 26 4.92 -0.58 -16.32
CA ILE A 26 5.73 -0.87 -17.50
C ILE A 26 7.19 -0.81 -17.08
N VAL A 27 7.91 -1.92 -17.22
CA VAL A 27 9.32 -2.03 -16.87
C VAL A 27 10.17 -1.87 -18.12
N ARG A 28 11.19 -1.02 -18.08
CA ARG A 28 12.15 -0.82 -19.17
C ARG A 28 13.56 -1.14 -18.65
N GLY A 29 13.97 -2.40 -18.76
CA GLY A 29 15.28 -2.89 -18.26
C GLY A 29 15.21 -3.54 -16.87
N TYR A 30 16.36 -3.98 -16.36
CA TYR A 30 16.46 -4.76 -15.12
C TYR A 30 16.54 -3.90 -13.85
N ASP A 31 16.96 -2.64 -13.95
CA ASP A 31 17.31 -1.79 -12.80
C ASP A 31 16.28 -0.69 -12.48
N LEU A 32 14.99 -0.98 -12.67
CA LEU A 32 13.94 -0.01 -12.36
C LEU A 32 13.50 -0.15 -10.90
N TRP A 33 13.76 0.88 -10.11
CA TRP A 33 13.32 0.96 -8.71
C TRP A 33 12.23 2.03 -8.56
N GLN A 34 11.22 1.73 -7.74
CA GLN A 34 10.19 2.69 -7.34
C GLN A 34 10.37 3.01 -5.87
N ALA A 35 10.38 4.30 -5.53
CA ALA A 35 10.48 4.75 -4.15
C ALA A 35 9.35 5.70 -3.82
N ASP A 36 8.82 5.58 -2.60
CA ASP A 36 7.80 6.46 -2.06
C ASP A 36 8.04 6.69 -0.56
N VAL A 37 7.41 7.72 -0.01
CA VAL A 37 7.52 8.07 1.40
C VAL A 37 6.13 8.09 2.03
N VAL A 38 5.91 7.19 2.98
CA VAL A 38 4.69 7.14 3.79
C VAL A 38 4.85 8.10 4.97
N GLU A 39 3.87 8.99 5.16
CA GLU A 39 3.83 9.89 6.32
C GLU A 39 3.21 9.21 7.54
N MET A 40 3.97 9.18 8.63
CA MET A 40 3.62 8.54 9.89
C MET A 40 3.65 9.52 11.09
N ARG A 41 3.70 10.83 10.83
CA ARG A 41 3.75 11.88 11.87
C ARG A 41 2.69 11.72 12.97
N PRO A 42 1.41 11.41 12.68
CA PRO A 42 0.41 11.22 13.74
C PRO A 42 0.75 10.10 14.73
N TYR A 43 1.56 9.13 14.30
CA TYR A 43 1.93 7.94 15.05
C TYR A 43 3.35 8.01 15.63
N ALA A 44 4.04 9.14 15.49
CA ALA A 44 5.45 9.27 15.87
C ALA A 44 5.71 8.92 17.35
N ARG A 45 4.78 9.26 18.25
CA ARG A 45 4.87 8.93 19.68
C ARG A 45 4.91 7.42 19.92
N ASN A 46 4.12 6.66 19.17
CA ASN A 46 4.07 5.20 19.24
C ASN A 46 5.18 4.54 18.39
N ASN A 47 5.73 5.26 17.41
CA ASN A 47 6.75 4.78 16.48
C ASN A 47 8.17 5.26 16.84
N LYS A 48 8.47 5.46 18.13
CA LYS A 48 9.81 5.86 18.63
C LYS A 48 10.36 7.13 17.95
N GLY A 49 9.49 8.06 17.59
CA GLY A 49 9.83 9.31 16.91
C GLY A 49 10.07 9.19 15.40
N HIS A 50 9.79 8.04 14.78
CA HIS A 50 9.85 7.90 13.32
C HIS A 50 8.59 8.48 12.69
N ASN A 51 8.79 9.54 11.93
CA ASN A 51 7.75 10.34 11.30
C ASN A 51 7.42 9.85 9.89
N TYR A 52 8.26 9.01 9.29
CA TYR A 52 8.10 8.54 7.93
C TYR A 52 8.59 7.10 7.77
N ILE A 53 8.17 6.48 6.66
CA ILE A 53 8.74 5.23 6.18
C ILE A 53 9.10 5.44 4.71
N LEU A 54 10.37 5.26 4.38
CA LEU A 54 10.81 5.17 2.99
C LEU A 54 10.52 3.75 2.51
N THR A 55 9.70 3.63 1.47
CA THR A 55 9.45 2.38 0.78
C THR A 55 10.23 2.37 -0.52
N VAL A 56 10.97 1.30 -0.77
CA VAL A 56 11.68 1.09 -2.03
C VAL A 56 11.28 -0.27 -2.56
N ILE A 57 10.88 -0.34 -3.83
CA ILE A 57 10.44 -1.54 -4.49
C ILE A 57 11.32 -1.75 -5.72
N ASP A 58 12.00 -2.90 -5.77
CA ASP A 58 12.53 -3.40 -7.02
C ASP A 58 11.35 -3.84 -7.89
N VAL A 59 11.18 -3.14 -9.02
CA VAL A 59 10.00 -3.34 -9.87
C VAL A 59 10.06 -4.70 -10.57
N LEU A 60 11.24 -5.30 -10.76
CA LEU A 60 11.36 -6.60 -11.40
C LEU A 60 11.04 -7.73 -10.42
N SER A 61 11.81 -7.85 -9.33
CA SER A 61 11.65 -8.94 -8.36
C SER A 61 10.42 -8.79 -7.47
N LYS A 62 9.82 -7.59 -7.41
CA LYS A 62 8.78 -7.20 -6.44
C LYS A 62 9.26 -7.26 -4.98
N TYR A 63 10.57 -7.30 -4.77
CA TYR A 63 11.13 -7.17 -3.44
C TYR A 63 10.93 -5.72 -2.95
N ALA A 64 10.50 -5.59 -1.70
CA ALA A 64 10.22 -4.30 -1.09
C ALA A 64 10.99 -4.14 0.22
N TRP A 65 11.62 -2.98 0.38
CA TRP A 65 12.23 -2.52 1.62
C TRP A 65 11.36 -1.43 2.25
N ALA A 66 11.30 -1.43 3.58
CA ALA A 66 10.65 -0.39 4.37
C ALA A 66 11.63 0.10 5.44
N VAL A 67 12.05 1.36 5.33
CA VAL A 67 13.05 1.96 6.21
C VAL A 67 12.40 3.09 7.00
N PRO A 68 12.38 3.03 8.35
CA PRO A 68 11.78 4.08 9.15
C PRO A 68 12.70 5.30 9.20
N LEU A 69 12.14 6.50 9.03
CA LEU A 69 12.88 7.77 9.04
C LEU A 69 12.29 8.73 10.07
N LYS A 70 13.17 9.48 10.76
CA LYS A 70 12.77 10.52 11.72
C LYS A 70 12.51 11.87 11.05
N SER A 71 13.19 12.16 9.95
CA SER A 71 13.04 13.39 9.17
C SER A 71 12.97 13.05 7.68
N LYS A 72 12.62 14.05 6.86
CA LYS A 72 12.59 13.96 5.39
C LYS A 72 13.86 14.54 4.73
N SER A 73 14.76 15.09 5.54
CA SER A 73 15.97 15.85 5.14
C SER A 73 17.00 15.01 4.41
#